data_AF-A0A7F8K9N0-F1
#
_entry.id   AF-A0A7F8K9N0-F1
#
_cell.length_a   1.000
_cell.length_b   1.000
_cell.length_c   1.000
_cell.angle_alpha   90.00
_cell.angle_beta   90.00
_cell.angle_gamma   90.00
#
_symmetry.space_group_name_H-M   'P 1'
#
loop_
_entity.id
_entity.type
_entity.pdbx_description
1 polymer ?
#
loop_
_entity_poly.entity_id
_entity_poly.type
_entity_poly.pdbx_seq_one_letter_code
_entity_poly.pdbx_strand_id
1 'polypeptide(L)'
;MPGKRGRRGSPGRRSRTARAELSFSVSHMERLLWEGHYAQRLSSSAPVYLVAIIQYLAARVLELARHEAQNSSRRRLTPELVDVAARSNTLLSDLFRTIAPSPRWPWPSPSCPTTPGSPAPRGAAIRRQARSPTDRTARVAQAWRRELRAAEPARSLGGPEPDAGHVSARRRRPALAPTCVSAPGSA
;
A
#
# COMPACT_ATOMS: atom_id res chain seq x y z
N MET A 1 31.79 20.79 -35.60
CA MET A 1 30.97 21.23 -34.44
C MET A 1 29.73 20.34 -34.34
N PRO A 2 29.63 19.38 -33.40
CA PRO A 2 28.40 18.61 -33.24
C PRO A 2 27.42 19.40 -32.35
N GLY A 3 26.28 19.79 -32.93
CA GLY A 3 25.21 20.52 -32.25
C GLY A 3 24.53 19.67 -31.18
N LYS A 4 24.53 20.16 -29.94
CA LYS A 4 23.70 19.64 -28.84
C LYS A 4 22.23 19.86 -29.18
N ARG A 5 21.55 18.84 -29.69
CA ARG A 5 20.08 18.80 -29.72
C ARG A 5 19.60 18.67 -28.26
N GLY A 6 19.15 19.79 -27.70
CA GLY A 6 18.50 19.81 -26.40
C GLY A 6 17.32 18.83 -26.40
N ARG A 7 17.38 17.80 -25.55
CA ARG A 7 16.20 17.02 -25.18
C ARG A 7 15.22 17.98 -24.52
N ARG A 8 14.25 18.50 -25.29
CA ARG A 8 13.03 19.06 -24.72
C ARG A 8 12.43 17.96 -23.86
N GLY A 9 12.39 18.18 -22.55
CA GLY A 9 11.83 17.24 -21.59
C GLY A 9 10.42 16.90 -22.01
N SER A 10 10.20 15.65 -22.44
CA SER A 10 8.86 15.16 -22.71
C SER A 10 8.07 15.27 -21.40
N PRO A 11 6.84 15.82 -21.40
CA PRO A 11 6.01 15.87 -20.20
C PRO A 11 5.94 14.45 -19.61
N GLY A 12 6.40 14.32 -18.36
CA GLY A 12 6.62 13.02 -17.73
C GLY A 12 5.40 12.10 -17.90
N ARG A 13 5.62 10.90 -18.43
CA ARG A 13 4.54 9.92 -18.66
C ARG A 13 3.98 9.47 -17.30
N ARG A 14 2.87 10.08 -16.87
CA ARG A 14 2.12 9.63 -15.69
C ARG A 14 1.62 8.21 -15.90
N SER A 15 1.80 7.36 -14.89
CA SER A 15 1.27 6.00 -14.92
C SER A 15 -0.26 6.01 -14.93
N ARG A 16 -0.87 4.97 -15.51
CA ARG A 16 -2.34 4.82 -15.50
C ARG A 16 -2.91 4.70 -14.08
N THR A 17 -2.15 4.10 -13.17
CA THR A 17 -2.49 4.03 -11.74
C THR A 17 -2.57 5.42 -11.12
N ALA A 18 -1.55 6.26 -11.33
CA ALA A 18 -1.51 7.62 -10.81
C ALA A 18 -2.59 8.51 -11.44
N ARG A 19 -2.97 8.26 -12.70
CA ARG A 19 -4.09 8.96 -13.36
C ARG A 19 -5.46 8.54 -12.81
N ALA A 20 -5.60 7.31 -12.34
CA ALA A 20 -6.84 6.78 -11.78
C ALA A 20 -6.92 6.93 -10.25
N GLU A 21 -5.86 7.41 -9.60
CA GLU A 21 -5.77 7.57 -8.14
C GLU A 21 -6.00 6.27 -7.35
N LEU A 22 -5.66 5.14 -7.98
CA LEU A 22 -5.77 3.80 -7.37
C LEU A 22 -4.41 3.37 -6.81
N SER A 23 -4.42 2.73 -5.63
CA SER A 23 -3.23 2.16 -5.01
C SER A 23 -2.79 0.86 -5.69
N PHE A 24 -3.75 0.13 -6.27
CA PHE A 24 -3.50 -1.13 -6.97
C PHE A 24 -3.12 -0.89 -8.44
N SER A 25 -2.27 -1.78 -8.97
CA SER A 25 -1.67 -1.60 -10.29
C SER A 25 -2.63 -1.92 -11.45
N VAL A 26 -3.14 -0.89 -12.12
CA VAL A 26 -3.95 -0.98 -13.34
C VAL A 26 -3.20 -1.69 -14.47
N SER A 27 -1.92 -1.40 -14.66
CA SER A 27 -1.12 -2.06 -15.70
C SER A 27 -0.92 -3.55 -15.42
N HIS A 28 -0.84 -3.95 -14.14
CA HIS A 28 -0.73 -5.36 -13.78
C HIS A 28 -2.04 -6.10 -14.06
N MET A 29 -3.19 -5.53 -13.67
CA MET A 29 -4.48 -6.17 -13.95
C MET A 29 -4.79 -6.27 -15.44
N GLU A 30 -4.47 -5.24 -16.23
CA GLU A 30 -4.65 -5.34 -17.68
C GLU A 30 -3.82 -6.49 -18.26
N ARG A 31 -2.56 -6.64 -17.83
CA ARG A 31 -1.71 -7.75 -18.27
C ARG A 31 -2.30 -9.11 -17.90
N LEU A 32 -2.78 -9.27 -16.67
CA LEU A 32 -3.45 -10.50 -16.22
C LEU A 32 -4.71 -10.80 -17.05
N LEU A 33 -5.47 -9.79 -17.45
CA LEU A 33 -6.65 -9.97 -18.29
C LEU A 33 -6.29 -10.46 -19.71
N TRP A 34 -5.16 -10.01 -20.26
CA TRP A 34 -4.66 -10.50 -21.54
C TRP A 34 -4.09 -11.91 -21.45
N GLU A 35 -3.30 -12.21 -20.41
CA GLU A 35 -2.72 -13.54 -20.17
C GLU A 35 -3.80 -14.60 -19.88
N GLY A 36 -4.90 -14.22 -19.23
CA GLY A 36 -6.02 -15.10 -18.96
C GLY A 36 -6.98 -15.33 -20.12
N HIS A 37 -6.76 -14.71 -21.29
CA HIS A 37 -7.59 -14.84 -22.49
C HIS A 37 -9.10 -14.66 -22.26
N TYR A 38 -9.51 -13.80 -21.32
CA TYR A 38 -10.92 -13.60 -20.96
C TYR A 38 -11.76 -12.93 -22.07
N ALA A 39 -11.12 -12.18 -22.97
CA ALA A 39 -11.77 -11.54 -24.12
C ALA A 39 -10.77 -11.33 -25.25
N GLN A 40 -11.28 -11.29 -26.49
CA GLN A 40 -10.46 -10.99 -27.67
C GLN A 40 -9.98 -9.53 -27.71
N ARG A 41 -10.76 -8.60 -27.15
CA ARG A 41 -10.44 -7.18 -27.02
C ARG A 41 -10.91 -6.66 -25.67
N LEU A 42 -10.07 -5.86 -25.01
CA LEU A 42 -10.39 -5.22 -23.73
C LEU A 42 -10.51 -3.70 -23.91
N SER A 43 -11.55 -3.12 -23.30
CA SER A 43 -11.68 -1.66 -23.22
C SER A 43 -10.62 -1.07 -22.31
N SER A 44 -10.19 0.17 -22.60
CA SER A 44 -9.19 0.89 -21.80
C SER A 44 -9.65 1.14 -20.34
N SER A 45 -10.96 1.17 -20.10
CA SER A 45 -11.56 1.36 -18.78
C SER A 45 -11.77 0.07 -18.00
N ALA A 46 -11.82 -1.09 -18.67
CA ALA A 46 -12.07 -2.39 -18.04
C ALA A 46 -11.10 -2.71 -16.87
N PRO A 47 -9.76 -2.60 -17.04
CA PRO A 47 -8.85 -2.85 -15.93
C PRO A 47 -8.96 -1.81 -14.81
N VAL A 48 -9.35 -0.57 -15.11
CA VAL A 48 -9.55 0.48 -14.09
C VAL A 48 -10.74 0.12 -13.21
N TYR A 49 -11.84 -0.30 -13.82
CA TYR A 49 -13.05 -0.69 -13.12
C TYR A 49 -12.82 -1.90 -12.20
N LEU A 50 -12.15 -2.93 -12.72
CA LEU A 50 -11.85 -4.13 -11.95
C LEU A 50 -10.92 -3.84 -10.74
N VAL A 51 -9.88 -3.05 -10.96
CA VAL A 51 -8.97 -2.64 -9.88
C VAL A 51 -9.71 -1.86 -8.79
N ALA A 52 -10.61 -0.95 -9.18
CA ALA A 52 -11.39 -0.17 -8.22
C ALA A 52 -12.26 -1.08 -7.33
N ILE A 53 -12.91 -2.09 -7.91
CA ILE A 53 -13.72 -3.06 -7.15
C ILE A 53 -12.84 -3.85 -6.17
N ILE A 54 -11.72 -4.40 -6.65
CA ILE A 54 -10.83 -5.21 -5.81
C ILE A 54 -10.23 -4.35 -4.68
N GLN A 55 -9.87 -3.10 -4.96
CA GLN A 55 -9.39 -2.16 -3.96
C GLN A 55 -10.47 -1.84 -2.92
N TYR A 56 -11.71 -1.61 -3.35
CA TYR A 56 -12.83 -1.37 -2.46
C TYR A 56 -13.08 -2.56 -1.53
N LEU A 57 -13.11 -3.78 -2.06
CA LEU A 57 -13.31 -4.99 -1.28
C LEU A 57 -12.18 -5.20 -0.26
N ALA A 58 -10.92 -5.02 -0.68
CA ALA A 58 -9.77 -5.13 0.21
C ALA A 58 -9.82 -4.08 1.34
N ALA A 59 -10.15 -2.83 1.02
CA ALA A 59 -10.32 -1.78 2.01
C ALA A 59 -11.45 -2.10 2.98
N ARG A 60 -12.57 -2.65 2.50
CA ARG A 60 -13.71 -3.01 3.36
C ARG A 60 -13.38 -4.12 4.35
N VAL A 61 -12.67 -5.15 3.91
CA VAL A 61 -12.19 -6.23 4.80
C VAL A 61 -11.24 -5.67 5.85
N LEU A 62 -10.30 -4.81 5.45
CA LEU A 62 -9.33 -4.20 6.37
C LEU A 62 -10.00 -3.25 7.38
N GLU A 63 -11.02 -2.50 6.99
CA GLU A 63 -11.76 -1.62 7.91
C GLU A 63 -12.48 -2.42 8.99
N LEU A 64 -13.15 -3.53 8.62
CA LEU A 64 -13.82 -4.40 9.57
C LEU A 64 -12.82 -5.14 10.47
N ALA A 65 -11.71 -5.63 9.89
CA ALA A 65 -10.66 -6.26 10.67
C ALA A 65 -10.00 -5.27 11.65
N ARG A 66 -9.89 -3.99 11.28
CA ARG A 66 -9.41 -2.93 12.17
C ARG A 66 -10.38 -2.67 13.31
N HIS A 67 -11.69 -2.64 13.03
CA HIS A 67 -12.72 -2.53 14.06
C HIS A 67 -12.61 -3.68 15.07
N GLU A 68 -12.49 -4.92 14.59
CA GLU A 68 -12.29 -6.09 15.48
C GLU A 68 -10.94 -6.04 16.25
N ALA A 69 -9.88 -5.52 15.63
CA ALA A 69 -8.59 -5.34 16.30
C ALA A 69 -8.66 -4.31 17.44
N GLN A 70 -9.37 -3.21 17.22
CA GLN A 70 -9.58 -2.16 18.23
C GLN A 70 -10.43 -2.69 19.39
N ASN A 71 -11.48 -3.45 19.09
CA ASN A 71 -12.33 -4.10 20.10
C ASN A 71 -11.57 -5.13 20.93
N SER A 72 -10.67 -5.89 20.29
CA SER A 72 -9.83 -6.89 20.95
C SER A 72 -8.53 -6.33 21.55
N SER A 73 -8.33 -5.00 21.54
CA SER A 73 -7.14 -4.28 22.04
C SER A 73 -5.79 -4.69 21.39
N ARG A 74 -5.83 -5.31 20.20
CA ARG A 74 -4.64 -5.77 19.47
C ARG A 74 -4.14 -4.69 18.52
N ARG A 75 -2.84 -4.39 18.56
CA ARG A 75 -2.18 -3.42 17.65
C ARG A 75 -1.82 -4.00 16.27
N ARG A 76 -1.85 -5.32 16.11
CA ARG A 76 -1.49 -6.02 14.86
C ARG A 76 -2.72 -6.76 14.34
N LEU A 77 -2.95 -6.69 13.03
CA LEU A 77 -3.96 -7.51 12.36
C LEU A 77 -3.45 -8.96 12.29
N THR A 78 -4.11 -9.86 13.01
CA THR A 78 -3.89 -11.31 12.95
C THR A 78 -4.91 -11.94 12.00
N PRO A 79 -4.61 -13.09 11.35
CA PRO A 79 -5.57 -13.79 10.48
C PRO A 79 -6.88 -14.09 11.21
N GLU A 80 -6.82 -14.40 12.51
CA GLU A 80 -8.00 -14.60 13.37
C GLU A 80 -8.96 -13.41 13.35
N LEU A 81 -8.45 -12.18 13.42
CA LEU A 81 -9.30 -10.97 13.45
C LEU A 81 -9.95 -10.72 12.10
N VAL A 82 -9.25 -11.04 11.02
CA VAL A 82 -9.80 -10.96 9.66
C VAL A 82 -10.92 -11.99 9.48
N ASP A 83 -10.75 -13.20 10.00
CA ASP A 83 -11.78 -14.24 9.92
C ASP A 83 -13.02 -13.91 10.76
N VAL A 84 -12.85 -13.28 11.93
CA VAL A 84 -13.98 -12.79 12.74
C VAL A 84 -14.72 -11.68 11.98
N ALA A 85 -13.99 -10.72 11.43
CA ALA A 85 -14.56 -9.62 10.65
C ALA A 85 -15.28 -10.08 9.37
N ALA A 86 -14.75 -11.10 8.69
CA ALA A 86 -15.37 -11.66 7.49
C ALA A 86 -16.67 -12.42 7.78
N ARG A 87 -16.73 -13.11 8.94
CA ARG A 87 -17.92 -13.85 9.37
C ARG A 87 -19.01 -12.98 9.99
N SER A 88 -18.64 -11.83 10.58
CA SER A 88 -19.62 -10.91 11.18
C SER A 88 -20.39 -10.09 10.15
N ASN A 89 -19.89 -9.99 8.91
CA ASN A 89 -20.55 -9.25 7.85
C ASN A 89 -21.29 -10.19 6.89
N THR A 90 -22.59 -9.97 6.68
CA THR A 90 -23.42 -10.80 5.80
C THR A 90 -22.90 -10.86 4.36
N LEU A 91 -22.62 -9.69 3.76
CA LEU A 91 -22.14 -9.58 2.38
C LEU A 91 -20.78 -10.28 2.18
N LEU A 92 -19.86 -10.15 3.14
CA LEU A 92 -18.55 -10.79 3.05
C LEU A 92 -18.62 -12.28 3.35
N SER A 93 -19.48 -12.70 4.28
CA SER A 93 -19.64 -14.11 4.63
C SER A 93 -20.13 -14.94 3.43
N ASP A 94 -20.99 -14.37 2.60
CA ASP A 94 -21.46 -15.01 1.36
C ASP A 94 -20.35 -15.07 0.30
N LEU A 95 -19.59 -13.98 0.15
CA LEU A 95 -18.47 -13.92 -0.80
C LEU A 95 -17.33 -14.89 -0.44
N PHE A 96 -17.04 -15.07 0.85
CA PHE A 96 -15.96 -15.92 1.35
C PHE A 96 -16.40 -17.33 1.72
N ARG A 97 -17.66 -17.71 1.49
CA ARG A 97 -18.23 -19.01 1.91
C ARG A 97 -17.43 -20.23 1.44
N THR A 98 -16.81 -20.14 0.26
CA THR A 98 -16.03 -21.22 -0.34
C THR A 98 -14.55 -21.21 0.07
N ILE A 99 -14.05 -20.08 0.58
CA ILE A 99 -12.68 -19.97 1.06
C ILE A 99 -12.70 -20.46 2.49
N ALA A 100 -12.53 -21.77 2.67
CA ALA A 100 -12.30 -22.32 4.00
C ALA A 100 -11.04 -21.62 4.56
N PRO A 101 -11.13 -20.81 5.64
CA PRO A 101 -9.92 -20.38 6.31
C PRO A 101 -9.21 -21.67 6.71
N SER A 102 -7.94 -21.80 6.26
CA SER A 102 -7.00 -22.89 6.56
C SER A 102 -7.45 -23.66 7.79
N PRO A 103 -7.60 -25.01 7.74
CA PRO A 103 -8.07 -25.79 8.87
C PRO A 103 -7.26 -25.33 10.07
N ARG A 104 -7.97 -24.59 10.90
CA ARG A 104 -7.66 -24.13 12.24
C ARG A 104 -6.50 -24.98 12.75
N TRP A 105 -5.29 -24.39 12.75
CA TRP A 105 -4.24 -24.72 13.71
C TRP A 105 -4.95 -25.17 15.00
N PRO A 106 -4.66 -26.35 15.55
CA PRO A 106 -5.62 -27.17 16.28
C PRO A 106 -6.13 -26.41 17.50
N TRP A 107 -7.19 -25.64 17.30
CA TRP A 107 -7.92 -25.09 18.39
C TRP A 107 -8.92 -26.18 18.75
N PRO A 108 -8.85 -26.73 19.96
CA PRO A 108 -9.68 -27.86 20.36
C PRO A 108 -11.15 -27.47 20.18
N SER A 109 -11.89 -28.33 19.49
CA SER A 109 -13.34 -28.32 19.58
C SER A 109 -13.69 -28.71 21.02
N PRO A 110 -14.54 -27.95 21.75
CA PRO A 110 -14.92 -28.29 23.12
C PRO A 110 -15.83 -29.53 23.23
N SER A 111 -16.08 -30.23 22.12
CA SER A 111 -16.87 -31.45 22.05
C SER A 111 -15.97 -32.67 21.72
N CYS A 112 -15.08 -33.01 22.64
CA CYS A 112 -14.54 -34.37 22.73
C CYS A 112 -14.92 -34.90 24.11
N PRO A 113 -15.81 -35.91 24.22
CA PRO A 113 -16.02 -36.59 25.49
C PRO A 113 -14.71 -37.29 25.87
N THR A 114 -14.12 -36.88 26.98
CA THR A 114 -12.91 -37.47 27.54
C THR A 114 -13.23 -38.89 27.98
N THR A 115 -12.82 -39.90 27.22
CA THR A 115 -12.76 -41.28 27.71
C THR A 115 -11.57 -41.39 28.66
N PRO A 116 -11.76 -41.73 29.95
CA PRO A 116 -10.65 -41.91 30.86
C PRO A 116 -10.08 -43.32 30.66
N GLY A 117 -8.82 -43.42 30.22
CA GLY A 117 -8.11 -44.71 30.23
C GLY A 117 -7.38 -45.05 28.94
N SER A 118 -6.31 -44.32 28.63
CA SER A 118 -5.16 -44.92 27.93
C SER A 118 -3.88 -44.16 28.31
N PRO A 119 -2.79 -44.87 28.67
CA PRO A 119 -1.57 -44.24 29.15
C PRO A 119 -0.85 -43.49 28.03
N ALA A 120 -0.38 -42.29 28.36
CA ALA A 120 0.34 -41.40 27.45
C ALA A 120 1.61 -42.07 26.87
N PRO A 121 1.91 -41.90 25.57
CA PRO A 121 3.19 -42.33 25.03
C PRO A 121 4.31 -41.47 25.63
N ARG A 122 5.26 -42.14 26.30
CA ARG A 122 6.45 -41.52 26.92
C ARG A 122 7.30 -40.86 25.84
N GLY A 123 7.82 -39.69 26.20
CA GLY A 123 8.55 -38.75 25.35
C GLY A 123 9.52 -39.38 24.35
N ALA A 124 9.20 -39.22 23.07
CA ALA A 124 10.21 -39.17 22.02
C ALA A 124 10.69 -37.71 21.93
N ALA A 125 11.88 -37.45 22.46
CA ALA A 125 12.55 -36.16 22.33
C ALA A 125 12.75 -35.84 20.84
N ILE A 126 11.93 -34.94 20.30
CA ILE A 126 12.15 -34.35 18.98
C ILE A 126 13.43 -33.53 19.10
N ARG A 127 14.54 -34.14 18.66
CA ARG A 127 15.82 -33.47 18.46
C ARG A 127 15.59 -32.35 17.44
N ARG A 128 15.43 -31.13 17.93
CA ARG A 128 15.39 -29.93 17.10
C ARG A 128 16.73 -29.81 16.39
N GLN A 129 16.81 -30.32 15.15
CA GLN A 129 17.86 -29.89 14.23
C GLN A 129 17.59 -28.43 13.91
N ALA A 130 18.31 -27.54 14.59
CA ALA A 130 18.49 -26.18 14.14
C ALA A 130 19.16 -26.24 12.76
N ARG A 131 18.36 -26.13 11.70
CA ARG A 131 18.91 -25.81 10.37
C ARG A 131 19.49 -24.41 10.50
N SER A 132 20.80 -24.31 10.43
CA SER A 132 21.53 -23.05 10.33
C SER A 132 20.91 -22.20 9.21
N PRO A 133 20.75 -20.87 9.40
CA PRO A 133 20.28 -20.01 8.33
C PRO A 133 21.32 -20.06 7.21
N THR A 134 20.98 -20.70 6.10
CA THR A 134 21.83 -20.69 4.90
C THR A 134 22.15 -19.25 4.51
N ASP A 135 23.41 -18.98 4.17
CA ASP A 135 24.01 -17.67 3.81
C ASP A 135 23.14 -16.78 2.89
N ARG A 136 22.25 -17.39 2.09
CA ARG A 136 21.35 -16.68 1.18
C ARG A 136 20.35 -15.77 1.90
N THR A 137 19.75 -16.22 3.00
CA THR A 137 18.78 -15.41 3.77
C THR A 137 19.49 -14.33 4.58
N ALA A 138 20.69 -14.62 5.10
CA ALA A 138 21.54 -13.65 5.77
C ALA A 138 21.99 -12.52 4.83
N ARG A 139 22.36 -12.86 3.58
CA ARG A 139 22.75 -11.88 2.55
C ARG A 139 21.61 -10.94 2.15
N VAL A 140 20.40 -11.47 1.96
CA VAL A 140 19.22 -10.65 1.65
C VAL A 140 18.87 -9.73 2.83
N ALA A 141 18.94 -10.24 4.07
CA ALA A 141 18.71 -9.43 5.27
C ALA A 141 19.79 -8.36 5.50
N GLN A 142 21.04 -8.61 5.07
CA GLN A 142 22.11 -7.62 5.13
C GLN A 142 22.02 -6.57 4.02
N ALA A 143 21.61 -6.95 2.80
CA ALA A 143 21.37 -6.02 1.69
C ALA A 143 20.25 -5.02 2.04
N TRP A 144 19.13 -5.53 2.54
CA TRP A 144 18.00 -4.69 2.99
C TRP A 144 18.38 -3.70 4.09
N ARG A 145 19.21 -4.13 5.06
CA ARG A 145 19.70 -3.24 6.14
C ARG A 145 20.66 -2.16 5.67
N ARG A 146 21.35 -2.33 4.54
CA ARG A 146 22.20 -1.29 3.95
C ARG A 146 21.36 -0.26 3.20
N GLU A 147 20.31 -0.72 2.52
CA GLU A 147 19.38 0.14 1.78
C GLU A 147 18.57 1.04 2.73
N LEU A 148 18.16 0.51 3.89
CA LEU A 148 17.51 1.32 4.93
C LEU A 148 18.45 2.36 5.57
N ARG A 149 19.75 2.08 5.67
CA ARG A 149 20.75 3.05 6.15
C ARG A 149 21.11 4.11 5.11
N ALA A 150 21.04 3.78 3.82
CA ALA A 150 21.25 4.73 2.73
C ALA A 150 20.04 5.66 2.52
N ALA A 151 18.86 5.27 3.01
CA ALA A 151 17.63 6.05 2.94
C ALA A 151 17.45 7.04 4.11
N GLU A 152 18.40 7.11 5.05
CA GLU A 152 18.36 8.08 6.15
C GLU A 152 18.97 9.42 5.68
N PRO A 153 18.18 10.49 5.49
CA PRO A 153 18.74 11.79 5.13
C PRO A 153 19.55 12.31 6.31
N ALA A 154 20.84 12.61 6.06
CA ALA A 154 21.73 13.22 7.03
C ALA A 154 21.07 14.48 7.62
N ARG A 155 20.63 14.40 8.87
CA ARG A 155 20.40 15.57 9.72
C ARG A 155 21.78 16.21 9.96
N SER A 156 22.16 17.16 9.11
CA SER A 156 23.30 18.04 9.35
C SER A 156 22.90 19.13 10.36
N LEU A 157 23.51 19.09 11.54
CA LEU A 157 23.55 20.18 12.52
C LEU A 157 24.73 21.12 12.20
N GLY A 158 24.45 22.44 12.14
CA GLY A 158 25.35 23.59 12.38
C GLY A 158 26.36 23.95 11.27
N GLY A 159 26.54 25.19 10.76
CA GLY A 159 26.11 26.58 11.06
C GLY A 159 26.69 27.49 9.94
N PRO A 160 26.99 28.80 10.10
CA PRO A 160 26.53 29.82 11.06
C PRO A 160 25.67 30.95 10.40
N GLU A 161 25.03 31.76 11.24
CA GLU A 161 24.30 33.00 10.92
C GLU A 161 25.18 34.09 10.29
N PRO A 162 24.66 34.90 9.34
CA PRO A 162 25.17 36.23 9.05
C PRO A 162 24.26 37.33 9.61
N ASP A 163 24.87 38.13 10.48
CA ASP A 163 24.36 39.33 11.13
C ASP A 163 23.75 40.38 10.20
N ALA A 164 22.79 41.11 10.77
CA ALA A 164 22.08 42.23 10.19
C ALA A 164 22.98 43.47 9.98
N GLY A 165 22.88 44.07 8.79
CA GLY A 165 23.44 45.38 8.47
C GLY A 165 22.47 46.21 7.63
N HIS A 166 21.91 47.26 8.23
CA HIS A 166 21.11 48.32 7.59
C HIS A 166 21.93 49.13 6.58
N VAL A 167 21.45 49.32 5.35
CA VAL A 167 21.67 50.55 4.55
C VAL A 167 20.44 50.85 3.68
N SER A 168 20.05 52.12 3.72
CA SER A 168 18.81 52.73 3.25
C SER A 168 18.67 52.92 1.73
N ALA A 169 17.40 52.93 1.30
CA ALA A 169 16.80 53.78 0.26
C ALA A 169 17.41 53.84 -1.17
N ARG A 170 16.62 53.41 -2.16
CA ARG A 170 16.08 54.32 -3.20
C ARG A 170 14.95 53.69 -4.02
N ARG A 171 13.86 54.44 -4.05
CA ARG A 171 12.65 54.40 -4.88
C ARG A 171 12.89 53.89 -6.31
N ARG A 172 11.98 53.05 -6.83
CA ARG A 172 11.12 53.37 -8.00
C ARG A 172 9.86 52.49 -8.01
N ARG A 173 8.70 53.11 -7.77
CA ARG A 173 7.38 52.59 -8.14
C ARG A 173 7.17 52.78 -9.64
N PRO A 174 6.61 51.82 -10.39
CA PRO A 174 5.76 52.14 -11.51
C PRO A 174 4.30 52.18 -11.05
N ALA A 175 3.61 53.22 -11.51
CA ALA A 175 2.24 53.56 -11.18
C ALA A 175 1.25 52.57 -11.80
N LEU A 176 0.26 52.17 -11.02
CA LEU A 176 -1.03 51.69 -11.52
C LEU A 176 -1.96 52.90 -11.55
N ALA A 177 -2.48 53.21 -12.73
CA ALA A 177 -3.66 54.05 -12.91
C ALA A 177 -4.50 53.49 -14.07
N PRO A 178 -5.82 53.75 -14.07
CA PRO A 178 -6.84 52.84 -14.59
C PRO A 178 -7.36 53.28 -15.96
N THR A 179 -7.90 52.34 -16.74
CA THR A 179 -8.75 52.66 -17.88
C THR A 179 -10.10 51.96 -17.74
N CYS A 180 -11.10 52.75 -17.37
CA CYS A 180 -12.50 52.50 -17.69
C CYS A 180 -12.70 52.70 -19.19
N VAL A 181 -13.32 51.75 -19.90
CA VAL A 181 -14.09 52.03 -21.12
C VAL A 181 -15.32 51.13 -21.16
N SER A 182 -16.45 51.75 -20.85
CA SER A 182 -17.77 51.70 -21.47
C SER A 182 -18.28 50.42 -22.15
N ALA A 183 -19.42 49.95 -21.64
CA ALA A 183 -20.48 49.32 -22.42
C ALA A 183 -21.08 50.30 -23.45
N PRO A 184 -21.74 49.78 -24.49
CA PRO A 184 -23.08 50.28 -24.81
C PRO A 184 -24.09 49.14 -24.98
N GLY A 185 -25.34 49.44 -24.62
CA GLY A 185 -26.46 48.51 -24.68
C GLY A 185 -27.21 48.50 -26.01
N SER A 186 -28.18 47.58 -26.03
CA SER A 186 -29.43 47.48 -26.78
C SER A 186 -29.41 47.50 -28.32
N ALA A 187 -29.86 46.37 -28.88
CA ALA A 187 -31.05 46.30 -29.73
C ALA A 187 -31.81 45.00 -29.39
#